data_AF-A0A1Y1Y117-F1
#
_entry.id   AF-A0A1Y1Y117-F1
#
_cell.length_a   1.000
_cell.length_b   1.000
_cell.length_c   1.000
_cell.angle_alpha   90.00
_cell.angle_beta   90.00
_cell.angle_gamma   90.00
#
_symmetry.space_group_name_H-M   'P 1'
#
loop_
_entity.id
_entity.type
_entity.pdbx_description
1 polymer ?
#
loop_
_entity_poly.entity_id
_entity_poly.type
_entity_poly.pdbx_seq_one_letter_code
_entity_poly.pdbx_strand_id
1 'polypeptide(L)'
;MGEFNRAIHFRWTRVNNHAVSLKDYHVILVWKGAASLVYDFDSILPFPCPFKEYCENTIPSAIPLPDIFHRNYRVISAAAYLATFASDRSHMRTESGWIKQPPTYEPIFTQESRMNLPVFIDMINNLQSNAYGKVLKEEEFLEYFG
;
A
#
# COMPACT_ATOMS: atom_id res chain seq x y z
N MET A 1 7.35 9.71 20.25
CA MET A 1 6.04 9.87 19.59
C MET A 1 6.07 9.07 18.31
N GLY A 2 5.09 8.21 18.06
CA GLY A 2 5.03 7.40 16.84
C GLY A 2 4.19 8.07 15.74
N GLU A 3 4.41 7.68 14.48
CA GLU A 3 3.70 8.21 13.31
C GLU A 3 3.02 7.09 12.53
N PHE A 4 1.81 7.36 12.04
CA PHE A 4 1.12 6.50 11.10
C PHE A 4 1.59 6.81 9.68
N ASN A 5 2.02 5.79 8.95
CA ASN A 5 2.40 5.87 7.55
C ASN A 5 1.57 4.87 6.75
N ARG A 6 0.99 5.27 5.62
CA ARG A 6 0.47 4.31 4.63
C ARG A 6 1.58 3.93 3.68
N ALA A 7 1.77 2.64 3.49
CA ALA A 7 2.63 2.10 2.44
C ALA A 7 1.75 1.53 1.34
N ILE A 8 1.92 2.06 0.13
CA ILE A 8 1.33 1.50 -1.09
C ILE A 8 2.41 0.64 -1.72
N HIS A 9 2.08 -0.62 -1.93
CA HIS A 9 3.04 -1.62 -2.33
C HIS A 9 2.47 -2.61 -3.36
N PHE A 10 3.29 -3.04 -4.30
CA PHE A 10 2.96 -4.10 -5.27
C PHE A 10 3.03 -5.47 -4.59
N ARG A 11 1.88 -6.02 -4.19
CA ARG A 11 1.89 -7.18 -3.31
C ARG A 11 1.98 -8.51 -4.05
N TRP A 12 2.92 -9.32 -3.58
CA TRP A 12 2.86 -10.78 -3.46
C TRP A 12 2.07 -11.12 -2.18
N THR A 13 0.86 -11.68 -2.27
CA THR A 13 0.11 -12.11 -1.07
C THR A 13 -0.02 -13.62 -1.03
N ARG A 14 0.32 -14.25 0.09
CA ARG A 14 -0.07 -15.63 0.38
C ARG A 14 -1.53 -15.64 0.83
N VAL A 15 -2.44 -15.99 -0.07
CA VAL A 15 -3.89 -15.99 0.20
C VAL A 15 -4.32 -17.26 0.95
N ASN A 16 -3.50 -18.32 0.90
CA ASN A 16 -3.63 -19.60 1.61
C ASN A 16 -2.29 -20.35 1.58
N ASN A 17 -2.18 -21.53 2.20
CA ASN A 17 -0.94 -22.33 2.30
C ASN A 17 -0.17 -22.55 0.96
N HIS A 18 -0.80 -22.33 -0.21
CA HIS A 18 -0.20 -22.52 -1.53
C HIS A 18 -0.51 -21.45 -2.60
N ALA A 19 -1.31 -20.41 -2.32
CA ALA A 19 -1.81 -19.49 -3.36
C ALA A 19 -1.18 -18.09 -3.29
N VAL A 20 -0.68 -17.62 -4.42
CA VAL A 20 -0.11 -16.27 -4.63
C VAL A 20 -1.14 -15.38 -5.33
N SER A 21 -1.40 -14.19 -4.79
CA SER A 21 -2.15 -13.14 -5.50
C SER A 21 -1.19 -12.10 -6.05
N LEU A 22 -1.25 -11.90 -7.37
CA LEU A 22 -0.66 -10.75 -8.06
C LEU A 22 -1.69 -9.63 -8.05
N LYS A 23 -1.38 -8.52 -7.36
CA LYS A 23 -2.23 -7.32 -7.33
C LYS A 23 -1.54 -6.18 -8.04
N ASP A 24 -2.31 -5.37 -8.76
CA ASP A 24 -1.82 -4.14 -9.40
C ASP A 24 -1.25 -3.17 -8.36
N TYR A 25 -1.87 -3.07 -7.19
CA TYR A 25 -1.32 -2.42 -6.00
C TYR A 25 -2.04 -2.93 -4.75
N HIS A 26 -1.43 -2.74 -3.58
CA HIS A 26 -1.97 -3.07 -2.28
C HIS A 26 -1.64 -1.95 -1.29
N VAL A 27 -2.54 -1.66 -0.35
CA VAL A 27 -2.34 -0.59 0.63
C VAL A 27 -2.36 -1.19 2.02
N ILE A 28 -1.32 -0.91 2.80
CA ILE A 28 -1.24 -1.22 4.23
C ILE A 28 -1.04 0.05 5.04
N LEU A 29 -1.48 0.02 6.29
CA LEU A 29 -1.14 1.03 7.27
C LEU A 29 -0.01 0.48 8.16
N VAL A 30 1.06 1.24 8.30
CA VAL A 30 2.19 0.95 9.17
C VAL A 30 2.24 2.00 10.26
N TRP A 31 2.07 1.59 11.51
CA TRP A 31 2.33 2.45 12.67
C TRP A 31 3.78 2.29 13.09
N LYS A 32 4.54 3.38 13.07
CA LYS A 32 5.94 3.40 13.50
C LYS A 32 6.02 3.93 14.93
N GLY A 33 6.18 3.02 15.89
CA GLY A 33 6.35 3.33 17.31
C GLY A 33 7.66 2.76 17.88
N ALA A 34 7.63 2.31 19.15
CA ALA A 34 8.77 1.58 19.73
C ALA A 34 9.02 0.24 19.01
N ALA A 35 7.95 -0.36 18.49
CA ALA A 35 7.98 -1.42 17.50
C ALA A 35 6.99 -1.05 16.40
N SER A 36 7.34 -1.33 15.13
CA SER A 36 6.44 -1.06 14.01
C SER A 36 5.34 -2.12 13.93
N LEU A 37 4.12 -1.70 13.63
CA LEU A 37 2.94 -2.56 13.49
C LEU A 37 2.28 -2.36 12.12
N VAL A 38 1.88 -3.44 11.48
CA VAL A 38 1.18 -3.45 10.19
C VAL A 38 -0.29 -3.77 10.41
N TYR A 39 -1.15 -2.94 9.82
CA TYR A 39 -2.59 -3.12 9.73
C TYR A 39 -2.91 -3.39 8.26
N ASP A 40 -3.18 -4.65 7.96
CA ASP A 40 -3.56 -5.12 6.64
C ASP A 40 -4.89 -5.88 6.73
N PHE A 41 -5.96 -5.27 6.25
CA PHE A 41 -7.31 -5.85 6.29
C PHE A 41 -7.49 -7.05 5.35
N ASP A 42 -6.55 -7.27 4.41
CA ASP A 42 -6.58 -8.42 3.50
C ASP A 42 -5.68 -9.58 3.96
N SER A 43 -5.01 -9.45 5.11
CA SER A 43 -4.11 -10.48 5.64
C SER A 43 -4.83 -11.52 6.50
N ILE A 44 -4.28 -12.74 6.52
CA ILE A 44 -4.65 -13.79 7.51
C ILE A 44 -3.76 -13.76 8.77
N LEU A 45 -2.74 -12.90 8.79
CA LEU A 45 -1.85 -12.70 9.94
C LEU A 45 -2.58 -11.96 11.08
N PRO A 46 -1.99 -11.89 12.31
CA PRO A 46 -2.56 -11.10 13.39
C PRO A 46 -2.87 -9.65 12.96
N PHE A 47 -3.88 -9.04 13.57
CA PHE A 47 -4.28 -7.66 13.26
C PHE A 47 -4.33 -6.80 14.54
N PRO A 48 -3.37 -5.88 14.76
CA PRO A 48 -2.19 -5.62 13.93
C PRO A 48 -1.14 -6.75 14.01
N CYS A 49 -0.30 -6.84 12.98
CA CYS A 49 0.83 -7.76 12.90
C CYS A 49 2.14 -7.00 13.22
N PRO A 50 3.07 -7.55 14.02
CA PRO A 50 4.43 -7.00 14.13
C PRO A 50 5.08 -6.86 12.75
N PHE A 51 5.72 -5.74 12.46
CA PHE A 51 6.27 -5.45 11.12
C PHE A 51 7.20 -6.55 10.62
N LYS A 52 8.12 -7.01 11.48
CA LYS A 52 9.05 -8.10 11.16
C LYS A 52 8.30 -9.38 10.77
N GLU A 53 7.32 -9.80 11.56
CA GLU A 53 6.50 -10.98 11.29
C GLU A 53 5.70 -10.82 9.98
N TYR A 54 5.15 -9.63 9.73
CA TYR A 54 4.44 -9.34 8.50
C TYR A 54 5.36 -9.48 7.28
N CYS A 55 6.55 -8.90 7.32
CA CYS A 55 7.53 -8.99 6.25
C CYS A 55 7.98 -10.43 6.01
N GLU A 56 8.37 -11.18 7.05
CA GLU A 56 8.80 -12.58 6.92
C GLU A 56 7.74 -13.50 6.28
N ASN A 57 6.46 -13.21 6.49
CA ASN A 57 5.35 -14.02 5.97
C ASN A 57 4.73 -13.52 4.66
N THR A 58 5.00 -12.27 4.26
CA THR A 58 4.39 -11.66 3.05
C THR A 58 5.40 -11.25 1.99
N ILE A 59 6.68 -11.13 2.35
CA ILE A 59 7.78 -10.79 1.47
C ILE A 59 8.60 -12.07 1.26
N PRO A 60 8.46 -12.80 0.14
CA PRO A 60 9.28 -13.99 -0.09
C PRO A 60 10.73 -13.55 -0.25
N SER A 61 11.58 -13.99 0.67
CA SER A 61 13.04 -13.80 0.62
C SER A 61 13.75 -14.93 -0.14
N ALA A 62 13.07 -16.07 -0.31
CA ALA A 62 13.68 -17.31 -0.82
C ALA A 62 13.50 -17.54 -2.33
N ILE A 63 12.76 -16.66 -3.04
CA ILE A 63 12.47 -16.82 -4.47
C ILE A 63 13.13 -15.66 -5.22
N PRO A 64 14.14 -15.91 -6.07
CA PRO A 64 14.64 -14.87 -6.95
C PRO A 64 13.53 -14.45 -7.91
N LEU A 65 13.05 -13.22 -7.75
CA LEU A 65 12.06 -12.62 -8.62
C LEU A 65 12.78 -11.93 -9.80
N PRO A 66 12.25 -12.02 -11.03
CA PRO A 66 12.67 -11.12 -12.10
C PRO A 66 12.53 -9.66 -11.67
N ASP A 67 13.42 -8.78 -12.15
CA ASP A 67 13.46 -7.35 -11.77
C ASP A 67 12.10 -6.64 -11.95
N ILE A 68 11.31 -7.06 -12.94
CA ILE A 68 9.97 -6.52 -13.20
C ILE A 68 8.96 -6.78 -12.07
N PHE A 69 9.26 -7.74 -11.19
CA PHE A 69 8.47 -8.08 -10.00
C PHE A 69 9.11 -7.59 -8.71
N HIS A 70 10.22 -6.84 -8.79
CA HIS A 70 10.77 -6.16 -7.63
C HIS A 70 9.83 -5.07 -7.15
N ARG A 71 9.92 -4.89 -5.84
CA ARG A 71 8.88 -4.31 -5.02
C ARG A 71 9.27 -2.90 -4.60
N ASN A 72 8.42 -1.94 -4.96
CA ASN A 72 8.56 -0.54 -4.54
C ASN A 72 7.42 -0.15 -3.60
N TYR A 73 7.75 0.67 -2.60
CA TYR A 73 6.87 1.07 -1.52
C TYR A 73 6.74 2.59 -1.51
N ARG A 74 5.56 3.13 -1.80
CA ARG A 74 5.27 4.54 -1.56
C ARG A 74 4.83 4.72 -0.11
N VAL A 75 5.67 5.32 0.71
CA VAL A 75 5.45 5.61 2.12
C VAL A 75 4.96 7.05 2.29
N ILE A 76 3.74 7.20 2.79
CA ILE A 76 3.02 8.48 2.91
C ILE A 76 2.59 8.64 4.37
N SER A 77 2.83 9.80 4.98
CA SER A 77 2.29 10.04 6.32
C SER A 77 0.77 10.00 6.28
N ALA A 78 0.13 9.51 7.35
CA ALA A 78 -1.33 9.45 7.42
C ALA A 78 -1.97 10.82 7.26
N ALA A 79 -1.33 11.87 7.79
CA ALA A 79 -1.77 13.25 7.62
C ALA A 79 -1.77 13.68 6.15
N ALA A 80 -0.67 13.43 5.42
CA ALA A 80 -0.61 13.73 3.99
C ALA A 80 -1.64 12.93 3.20
N TYR A 81 -1.78 11.62 3.46
CA TYR A 81 -2.76 10.79 2.78
C TYR A 81 -4.19 11.29 2.99
N LEU A 82 -4.58 11.63 4.24
CA LEU A 82 -5.92 12.16 4.52
C LEU A 82 -6.16 13.53 3.88
N ALA A 83 -5.11 14.36 3.76
CA ALA A 83 -5.21 15.67 3.15
C ALA A 83 -5.29 15.63 1.63
N THR A 84 -4.63 14.66 0.97
CA THR A 84 -4.41 14.70 -0.48
C THR A 84 -5.07 13.57 -1.26
N PHE A 85 -5.48 12.46 -0.64
CA PHE A 85 -6.03 11.31 -1.38
C PHE A 85 -7.43 11.59 -1.94
N ALA A 86 -7.61 11.39 -3.24
CA ALA A 86 -8.90 11.45 -3.92
C ALA A 86 -9.09 10.29 -4.91
N SER A 87 -10.27 9.67 -4.88
CA SER A 87 -10.67 8.67 -5.87
C SER A 87 -12.16 8.70 -6.13
N ASP A 88 -12.52 8.92 -7.39
CA ASP A 88 -13.87 8.80 -7.94
C ASP A 88 -14.28 7.35 -8.23
N ARG A 89 -13.38 6.38 -7.97
CA ARG A 89 -13.56 4.94 -8.19
C ARG A 89 -13.71 4.55 -9.67
N SER A 90 -13.51 5.46 -10.61
CA SER A 90 -13.66 5.21 -12.05
C SER A 90 -12.81 4.03 -12.55
N HIS A 91 -11.62 3.82 -11.98
CA HIS A 91 -10.74 2.68 -12.29
C HIS A 91 -11.35 1.29 -11.98
N MET A 92 -12.40 1.22 -11.16
CA MET A 92 -13.11 -0.02 -10.83
C MET A 92 -14.37 -0.24 -11.69
N ARG A 93 -14.64 0.65 -12.64
CA ARG A 93 -15.81 0.60 -13.52
C ARG A 93 -15.41 0.12 -14.92
N THR A 94 -16.19 -0.81 -15.44
CA THR A 94 -16.11 -1.32 -16.82
C THR A 94 -17.41 -1.04 -17.56
N GLU A 95 -17.45 -1.34 -18.85
CA GLU A 95 -18.67 -1.26 -19.66
C GLU A 95 -19.79 -2.16 -19.12
N SER A 96 -19.43 -3.27 -18.48
CA SER A 96 -20.37 -4.24 -17.90
C SER A 96 -20.76 -3.94 -16.44
N GLY A 97 -20.25 -2.87 -15.84
CA GLY A 97 -20.56 -2.47 -14.46
C GLY A 97 -19.33 -2.39 -13.56
N TRP A 98 -19.46 -2.77 -12.30
CA TRP A 98 -18.38 -2.68 -11.31
C TRP A 98 -17.57 -3.98 -11.26
N ILE A 99 -16.24 -3.89 -11.30
CA ILE A 99 -15.34 -5.04 -11.07
C ILE A 99 -15.59 -5.64 -9.69
N LYS A 100 -15.77 -4.78 -8.69
CA LYS A 100 -16.18 -5.11 -7.33
C LYS A 100 -17.13 -4.03 -6.84
N GLN A 101 -18.16 -4.42 -6.09
CA GLN A 101 -19.12 -3.46 -5.52
C GLN A 101 -18.38 -2.38 -4.73
N PRO A 102 -18.62 -1.09 -5.03
CA PRO A 102 -17.94 -0.01 -4.33
C PRO A 102 -18.43 0.09 -2.89
N PRO A 103 -17.65 0.71 -1.99
CA PRO A 103 -18.13 1.05 -0.67
C PRO A 103 -19.40 1.90 -0.72
N THR A 104 -20.28 1.75 0.28
CA THR A 104 -21.59 2.43 0.33
C THR A 104 -21.49 3.93 0.65
N TYR A 105 -20.38 4.39 1.22
CA TYR A 105 -20.13 5.81 1.43
C TYR A 105 -19.72 6.50 0.13
N GLU A 106 -19.86 7.82 0.06
CA GLU A 106 -19.50 8.62 -1.11
C GLU A 106 -18.00 8.50 -1.49
N PRO A 107 -17.63 8.69 -2.76
CA PRO A 107 -16.22 8.75 -3.14
C PRO A 107 -15.43 9.78 -2.31
N ILE A 108 -14.14 9.49 -2.08
CA ILE A 108 -13.27 10.37 -1.29
C ILE A 108 -12.73 11.43 -2.24
N PHE A 109 -12.99 12.70 -1.93
CA PHE A 109 -12.51 13.85 -2.68
C PHE A 109 -11.78 14.83 -1.77
N THR A 110 -10.89 15.63 -2.35
CA THR A 110 -10.32 16.80 -1.71
C THR A 110 -10.83 18.07 -2.40
N GLN A 111 -10.40 19.25 -1.94
CA GLN A 111 -10.75 20.50 -2.63
C GLN A 111 -10.05 20.59 -4.01
N GLU A 112 -8.89 19.95 -4.13
CA GLU A 112 -7.99 20.03 -5.27
C GLU A 112 -8.20 18.92 -6.29
N SER A 113 -8.74 17.76 -5.90
CA SER A 113 -8.88 16.62 -6.80
C SER A 113 -10.09 15.74 -6.50
N ARG A 114 -10.64 15.16 -7.56
CA ARG A 114 -11.60 14.05 -7.51
C ARG A 114 -10.98 12.68 -7.80
N MET A 115 -9.82 12.66 -8.46
CA MET A 115 -9.14 11.43 -8.82
C MET A 115 -7.64 11.71 -8.99
N ASN A 116 -6.85 11.23 -8.04
CA ASN A 116 -5.40 11.28 -8.11
C ASN A 116 -4.74 9.96 -7.68
N LEU A 117 -5.52 8.88 -7.51
CA LEU A 117 -5.00 7.53 -7.26
C LEU A 117 -3.82 7.14 -8.18
N PRO A 118 -3.77 7.49 -9.49
CA PRO A 118 -2.60 7.22 -10.33
C PRO A 118 -1.28 7.75 -9.75
N VAL A 119 -1.29 8.91 -9.09
CA VAL A 119 -0.10 9.50 -8.44
C VAL A 119 0.36 8.66 -7.23
N PHE A 120 -0.59 8.06 -6.52
CA PHE A 120 -0.33 7.22 -5.35
C PHE A 120 0.22 5.84 -5.73
N ILE A 121 -0.10 5.32 -6.91
CA ILE A 121 0.40 4.03 -7.40
C ILE A 121 1.66 4.17 -8.28
N ASP A 122 1.96 5.37 -8.78
CA ASP A 122 3.18 5.66 -9.53
C ASP A 122 4.42 5.52 -8.63
N MET A 123 5.37 4.70 -9.05
CA MET A 123 6.65 4.46 -8.36
C MET A 123 7.86 5.00 -9.14
N ILE A 124 7.63 5.70 -10.25
CA ILE A 124 8.65 6.26 -11.15
C ILE A 124 8.75 7.77 -10.99
N ASN A 125 7.61 8.45 -10.86
CA ASN A 125 7.57 9.91 -10.67
C ASN A 125 7.23 10.28 -9.22
N ASN A 126 7.41 11.56 -8.87
CA ASN A 126 7.13 12.07 -7.53
C ASN A 126 7.78 11.22 -6.43
N LEU A 127 9.04 10.83 -6.63
CA LEU A 127 9.77 9.91 -5.76
C LEU A 127 9.94 10.43 -4.34
N GLN A 128 9.92 11.76 -4.16
CA GLN A 128 9.82 12.43 -2.87
C GLN A 128 8.87 13.63 -2.99
N SER A 129 7.86 13.67 -2.13
CA SER A 129 6.85 14.71 -2.09
C SER A 129 6.28 14.84 -0.68
N ASN A 130 6.05 16.08 -0.23
CA ASN A 130 5.33 16.32 1.02
C ASN A 130 3.86 15.88 0.92
N ALA A 131 3.27 15.95 -0.28
CA ALA A 131 1.87 15.61 -0.53
C ALA A 131 1.65 14.11 -0.74
N TYR A 132 2.62 13.44 -1.37
CA TYR A 132 2.48 12.05 -1.84
C TYR A 132 3.54 11.09 -1.26
N GLY A 133 4.30 11.54 -0.26
CA GLY A 133 5.30 10.73 0.42
C GLY A 133 6.53 10.42 -0.44
N LYS A 134 7.25 9.36 -0.06
CA LYS A 134 8.48 8.92 -0.72
C LYS A 134 8.35 7.49 -1.24
N VAL A 135 9.01 7.19 -2.35
CA VAL A 135 9.12 5.82 -2.89
C VAL A 135 10.42 5.21 -2.36
N LEU A 136 10.31 4.02 -1.79
CA LEU A 136 11.41 3.23 -1.25
C LEU A 136 11.49 1.89 -2.00
N LYS A 137 12.71 1.42 -2.25
CA LYS A 137 12.97 0.02 -2.57
C LYS A 137 12.74 -0.87 -1.36
N GLU A 138 12.72 -2.18 -1.58
CA GLU A 138 12.49 -3.16 -0.53
C GLU A 138 13.49 -3.05 0.62
N GLU A 139 14.79 -2.95 0.34
CA GLU A 139 15.79 -2.84 1.40
C GLU A 139 15.59 -1.56 2.23
N GLU A 140 15.32 -0.44 1.56
CA GLU A 140 15.08 0.85 2.21
C GLU A 140 13.79 0.85 3.03
N PHE A 141 12.75 0.13 2.58
CA PHE A 141 11.49 -0.02 3.30
C PHE A 141 11.66 -0.86 4.58
N LEU A 142 12.40 -1.97 4.46
CA LEU A 142 12.73 -2.83 5.59
C LEU A 142 13.59 -2.09 6.63
N GLU A 143 14.59 -1.33 6.19
CA GLU A 143 15.41 -0.49 7.08
C GLU A 143 14.58 0.63 7.73
N TYR A 144 13.65 1.24 6.99
CA TYR A 144 12.89 2.37 7.51
C TYR A 144 11.89 1.97 8.61
N PHE A 145 11.37 0.74 8.63
CA PHE A 145 10.36 0.28 9.59
C PHE A 145 10.81 -0.87 10.50
N GLY A 146 11.92 -1.52 10.19
CA GLY A 146 12.51 -2.61 10.96
C GLY A 146 13.11 -2.20 12.29
#